data_AF-A0A3A9JAF0-F1
#
_entry.id   AF-A0A3A9JAF0-F1
#
_cell.length_a   1.000
_cell.length_b   1.000
_cell.length_c   1.000
_cell.angle_alpha   90.00
_cell.angle_beta   90.00
_cell.angle_gamma   90.00
#
_symmetry.space_group_name_H-M   'P 1'
#
loop_
_entity.id
_entity.type
_entity.pdbx_description
1 polymer ?
#
loop_
_entity_poly.entity_id
_entity_poly.type
_entity_poly.pdbx_seq_one_letter_code
_entity_poly.pdbx_strand_id
1 'polypeptide(L)' 'MTRKAGIEKTYVRMKGRWMYLYRAVDSRGQTIDFLLSARRDAEAAKRLFRKALGQPHTVTHAPS' A
#
# COMPACT_ATOMS: atom_id res chain seq x y z
N MET A 1 -21.32 -7.88 -4.46
CA MET A 1 -20.51 -6.70 -4.84
C MET A 1 -19.06 -6.96 -4.43
N THR A 2 -18.21 -7.36 -5.37
CA THR A 2 -16.82 -7.73 -5.08
C THR A 2 -16.05 -6.48 -4.63
N ARG A 3 -15.54 -6.46 -3.39
CA ARG A 3 -14.72 -5.36 -2.87
C ARG A 3 -13.46 -5.24 -3.75
N LYS A 4 -13.30 -4.09 -4.42
CA LYS A 4 -12.16 -3.82 -5.31
C LYS A 4 -11.10 -3.07 -4.50
N ALA A 5 -10.02 -3.75 -4.15
CA ALA A 5 -8.82 -3.11 -3.60
C ALA A 5 -7.87 -2.71 -4.74
N GLY A 6 -7.13 -1.62 -4.57
CA GLY A 6 -6.29 -1.01 -5.60
C GLY A 6 -4.89 -0.64 -5.10
N ILE A 7 -3.98 -0.37 -6.03
CA ILE A 7 -2.64 0.14 -5.72
C ILE A 7 -2.52 1.55 -6.32
N GLU A 8 -2.26 2.53 -5.47
CA GLU A 8 -1.94 3.89 -5.89
C GLU A 8 -0.43 4.12 -5.89
N LYS A 9 0.05 4.98 -6.79
CA LYS A 9 1.46 5.35 -6.88
C LYS A 9 1.61 6.86 -6.92
N THR A 10 2.42 7.39 -6.01
CA THR A 10 2.74 8.82 -5.90
C THR A 10 4.25 9.02 -5.81
N TYR A 11 4.72 10.22 -6.13
CA TYR A 11 6.13 10.60 -6.00
C TYR A 11 6.29 11.51 -4.79
N VAL A 12 7.15 11.12 -3.84
CA VAL A 12 7.35 11.85 -2.59
C VAL A 12 8.82 12.16 -2.38
N ARG A 13 9.13 13.28 -1.74
CA ARG A 13 10.50 13.65 -1.41
C ARG A 13 10.76 13.35 0.07
N MET A 14 11.73 12.49 0.37
CA MET A 14 12.23 12.31 1.74
C MET A 14 13.73 12.51 1.79
N LYS A 15 14.19 13.22 2.83
CA LYS A 15 15.62 13.51 3.07
C LYS A 15 16.34 13.99 1.80
N GLY A 16 15.71 14.90 1.06
CA GLY A 16 16.27 15.47 -0.17
C GLY A 16 16.21 14.57 -1.41
N ARG A 17 15.81 13.30 -1.30
CA ARG A 17 15.71 12.35 -2.41
C ARG A 17 14.26 12.11 -2.81
N TRP A 18 14.02 12.02 -4.10
CA TRP A 18 12.72 11.61 -4.61
C TRP A 18 12.57 10.09 -4.60
N MET A 19 11.40 9.61 -4.20
CA MET A 19 11.08 8.20 -4.11
C MET A 19 9.65 7.94 -4.59
N TYR A 20 9.43 6.71 -5.04
CA TYR A 20 8.11 6.20 -5.38
C TYR A 20 7.45 5.64 -4.14
N LEU A 21 6.30 6.20 -3.78
CA LEU A 21 5.42 5.68 -2.75
C LEU A 21 4.30 4.90 -3.44
N TYR A 22 4.17 3.63 -3.10
CA TYR A 22 3.06 2.77 -3.49
C TYR A 22 2.18 2.54 -2.27
N ARG A 23 0.86 2.64 -2.42
CA ARG A 23 -0.11 2.39 -1.34
C ARG A 23 -1.12 1.35 -1.80
N ALA A 24 -1.32 0.31 -0.99
CA ALA A 24 -2.49 -0.54 -1.11
C ALA A 24 -3.66 0.17 -0.42
N VAL A 25 -4.74 0.36 -1.15
CA VAL A 25 -5.97 0.98 -0.64
C VAL A 25 -7.13 0.01 -0.77
N ASP A 26 -7.97 -0.03 0.26
CA ASP A 26 -9.21 -0.78 0.24
C ASP A 26 -10.27 -0.06 -0.63
N SER A 27 -11.45 -0.69 -0.78
CA SER A 27 -12.55 -0.11 -1.56
C SER A 27 -13.15 1.16 -0.94
N ARG A 28 -12.82 1.49 0.31
CA ARG A 28 -13.23 2.71 1.02
C ARG A 28 -12.15 3.81 0.94
N GLY A 29 -11.05 3.56 0.24
CA GLY A 29 -9.91 4.47 0.15
C GLY A 29 -9.00 4.43 1.37
N GLN A 30 -9.18 3.49 2.30
CA GLN A 30 -8.33 3.36 3.46
C GLN A 30 -7.03 2.66 3.09
N THR A 31 -5.90 3.22 3.50
CA THR A 31 -4.58 2.63 3.24
C THR A 31 -4.42 1.39 4.12
N ILE A 32 -4.17 0.24 3.47
CA ILE A 32 -3.92 -1.04 4.12
C ILE A 32 -2.41 -1.20 4.39
N ASP A 33 -1.59 -0.86 3.39
CA ASP A 33 -0.14 -1.04 3.44
C ASP A 33 0.57 -0.08 2.47
N PHE A 34 1.87 0.13 2.64
CA PHE A 34 2.68 1.01 1.81
C PHE A 34 4.09 0.46 1.51
N LEU A 35 4.60 0.79 0.33
CA LEU A 35 5.96 0.49 -0.08
C LEU A 35 6.64 1.76 -0.60
N LEU A 36 7.79 2.09 -0.03
CA LEU A 36 8.64 3.17 -0.48
C LEU A 36 9.85 2.60 -1.23
N SER A 37 10.06 3.05 -2.46
CA SER A 37 11.16 2.56 -3.29
C SER A 37 11.85 3.71 -4.02
N ALA A 38 13.18 3.66 -4.05
CA ALA A 38 13.98 4.55 -4.89
C ALA A 38 13.82 4.24 -6.39
N ARG A 39 13.34 3.03 -6.74
CA ARG A 39 13.16 2.57 -8.11
C ARG A 39 11.68 2.42 -8.43
N ARG A 40 11.31 2.68 -9.68
CA ARG A 40 9.94 2.46 -10.17
C ARG A 40 9.70 0.96 -10.39
N ASP A 41 9.47 0.22 -9.30
CA ASP A 41 9.19 -1.20 -9.34
C ASP A 41 7.75 -1.50 -8.91
N ALA A 42 6.85 -1.44 -9.88
CA ALA A 42 5.43 -1.71 -9.66
C ALA A 42 5.14 -3.21 -9.45
N GLU A 43 5.98 -4.11 -9.96
CA GLU A 43 5.77 -5.55 -9.80
C GLU A 43 6.15 -6.02 -8.39
N ALA A 44 7.23 -5.48 -7.83
CA ALA A 44 7.56 -5.67 -6.42
C ALA A 44 6.43 -5.17 -5.51
N ALA A 45 5.88 -3.99 -5.79
CA ALA A 45 4.73 -3.44 -5.06
C ALA A 45 3.50 -4.37 -5.17
N LYS A 46 3.13 -4.82 -6.38
CA LYS A 46 2.02 -5.76 -6.59
C LYS A 46 2.22 -7.08 -5.85
N ARG A 47 3.45 -7.61 -5.81
CA ARG A 47 3.77 -8.86 -5.11
C ARG A 47 3.64 -8.70 -3.60
N LEU A 48 4.09 -7.56 -3.06
CA LEU A 48 3.95 -7.24 -1.64
C LEU A 48 2.47 -7.13 -1.27
N PHE A 49 1.70 -6.36 -2.04
CA PHE A 49 0.29 -6.12 -1.75
C PHE A 49 -0.62 -7.31 -2.03
N ARG A 50 -0.26 -8.23 -2.93
CA ARG A 50 -0.98 -9.52 -3.06
C ARG A 50 -1.03 -10.29 -1.73
N LYS A 51 0.01 -10.21 -0.91
CA LYS A 51 0.01 -10.79 0.43
C LYS A 51 -0.87 -9.97 1.39
N ALA A 52 -0.71 -8.65 1.40
CA ALA A 52 -1.47 -7.76 2.30
C ALA A 52 -2.99 -7.77 2.02
N LEU A 53 -3.39 -7.90 0.75
CA LEU A 53 -4.79 -7.99 0.32
C LEU A 53 -5.38 -9.39 0.48
N GLY A 54 -4.54 -10.43 0.51
CA GLY A 54 -4.94 -11.82 0.75
C GLY A 54 -4.98 -12.21 2.22
N GLN A 55 -4.40 -11.41 3.11
CA GLN A 55 -4.49 -11.60 4.55
C GLN A 55 -5.67 -10.79 5.11
N PRO A 56 -6.54 -11.39 5.95
CA PRO A 56 -7.50 -10.62 6.72
C PRO A 56 -6.70 -9.63 7.56
N HIS A 57 -6.90 -8.35 7.30
CA HIS A 57 -6.30 -7.27 8.08
C HIS A 57 -6.95 -7.33 9.45
N THR A 58 -6.32 -8.03 10.39
CA THR A 58 -6.65 -7.94 11.81
C THR A 58 -6.20 -6.55 12.25
N VAL A 59 -7.07 -5.55 12.03
CA VAL A 59 -6.97 -4.29 12.74
C VAL A 59 -7.23 -4.64 14.20
N THR A 60 -6.16 -4.95 14.93
CA THR A 60 -6.20 -5.08 16.38
C THR A 60 -6.40 -3.66 16.88
N HIS A 61 -7.66 -3.28 17.04
CA HIS A 61 -8.01 -2.11 17.81
C HIS A 61 -7.57 -2.44 19.24
N ALA A 62 -6.53 -1.78 19.74
CA ALA A 62 -6.17 -1.89 21.14
C ALA A 62 -7.41 -1.48 21.97
N PRO A 63 -7.85 -2.29 22.95
CA PRO A 63 -8.90 -1.87 23.85
C PRO A 63 -8.38 -0.69 24.67
N SER A 64 -9.13 0.42 24.64
CA SER A 64 -8.95 1.57 25.53
C SER A 64 -9.17 1.19 26.98
#